data_AF-A0AA43EGX9-F1
#
_entry.id   AF-A0AA43EGX9-F1
#
_cell.length_a   1.000
_cell.length_b   1.000
_cell.length_c   1.000
_cell.angle_alpha   90.00
_cell.angle_beta   90.00
_cell.angle_gamma   90.00
#
_symmetry.space_group_name_H-M   'P 1'
#
loop_
_entity.id
_entity.type
_entity.pdbx_description
1 polymer ?
#
loop_
_entity_poly.entity_id
_entity_poly.type
_entity_poly.pdbx_seq_one_letter_code
_entity_poly.pdbx_strand_id
1 'polypeptide(L)'
;MNRLSMFAAAAALASALSVTPAAALVVQHIATDAELLALLSDELFVAEGRIGDGAGAATFEIDLGGDTGAPATSAQYAWPNGGAVNWTLHYNNVTNLITFTVDTVVLQWTTPLSGFTDLFVRTRAVNADTEILVDDLVLDAENIGDASHAVADGLDILWIAGGALADGFTLTGTTTMSWGGAMPTQSRLAFQIKVGVTNTVPTEQSTWGKVKALYR
;
A
#
# COMPACT_ATOMS: atom_id res chain seq x y z
N MET A 1 -35.86 -50.56 45.42
CA MET A 1 -34.79 -50.21 44.45
C MET A 1 -35.18 -48.87 43.81
N ASN A 2 -34.72 -47.74 44.38
CA ASN A 2 -34.95 -46.41 43.78
C ASN A 2 -33.60 -45.86 43.31
N ARG A 3 -33.47 -45.65 41.99
CA ARG A 3 -32.31 -45.00 41.37
C ARG A 3 -32.55 -43.49 41.37
N LEU A 4 -31.75 -42.74 42.11
CA LEU A 4 -31.61 -41.29 41.92
C LEU A 4 -30.61 -41.06 40.77
N SER A 5 -31.06 -40.43 39.69
CA SER A 5 -30.19 -39.91 38.63
C SER A 5 -29.83 -38.47 38.97
N MET A 6 -28.56 -38.21 39.29
CA MET A 6 -27.99 -36.87 39.37
C MET A 6 -27.66 -36.38 37.95
N PHE A 7 -28.27 -35.26 37.54
CA PHE A 7 -27.80 -34.48 36.40
C PHE A 7 -26.81 -33.42 36.91
N ALA A 8 -25.55 -33.51 36.46
CA ALA A 8 -24.55 -32.47 36.67
C ALA A 8 -24.69 -31.41 35.57
N ALA A 9 -25.00 -30.18 35.95
CA ALA A 9 -24.97 -29.03 35.04
C ALA A 9 -23.53 -28.49 34.97
N ALA A 10 -22.91 -28.61 33.80
CA ALA A 10 -21.64 -27.94 33.52
C ALA A 10 -21.93 -26.49 33.10
N ALA A 11 -21.52 -25.53 33.94
CA ALA A 11 -21.54 -24.11 33.58
C ALA A 11 -20.32 -23.81 32.68
N ALA A 12 -20.57 -23.48 31.42
CA ALA A 12 -19.54 -22.98 30.51
C ALA A 12 -19.30 -21.49 30.80
N LEU A 13 -18.10 -21.15 31.25
CA LEU A 13 -17.66 -19.77 31.44
C LEU A 13 -17.27 -19.21 30.05
N ALA A 14 -18.10 -18.34 29.48
CA ALA A 14 -17.77 -17.63 28.25
C ALA A 14 -16.88 -16.43 28.59
N SER A 15 -15.58 -16.55 28.33
CA SER A 15 -14.64 -15.43 28.41
C SER A 15 -14.95 -14.45 27.26
N ALA A 16 -15.48 -13.27 27.58
CA ALA A 16 -15.62 -12.19 26.63
C ALA A 16 -14.23 -11.67 26.23
N LEU A 17 -13.76 -12.04 25.04
CA LEU A 17 -12.59 -11.44 24.43
C LEU A 17 -12.94 -9.97 24.14
N SER A 18 -12.20 -9.06 24.77
CA SER A 18 -12.28 -7.64 24.45
C SER A 18 -11.57 -7.43 23.13
N VAL A 19 -12.33 -7.31 22.04
CA VAL A 19 -11.79 -6.88 20.74
C VAL A 19 -11.62 -5.37 20.83
N THR A 20 -10.38 -4.91 20.98
CA THR A 20 -10.05 -3.51 20.70
C THR A 20 -10.41 -3.23 19.25
N PRO A 21 -11.20 -2.19 18.95
CA PRO A 21 -11.48 -1.82 17.56
C PRO A 21 -10.14 -1.51 16.88
N ALA A 22 -9.92 -2.08 15.70
CA ALA A 22 -8.84 -1.64 14.83
C ALA A 22 -9.00 -0.14 14.58
N ALA A 23 -7.89 0.60 14.56
CA ALA A 23 -7.92 2.00 14.15
C ALA A 23 -8.44 2.05 12.71
N ALA A 24 -9.44 2.91 12.45
CA ALA A 24 -10.00 3.03 11.11
C ALA A 24 -8.93 3.59 10.16
N LEU A 25 -8.84 3.01 8.97
CA LEU A 25 -7.98 3.55 7.91
C LEU A 25 -8.43 4.97 7.56
N VAL A 26 -7.44 5.85 7.37
CA VAL A 26 -7.64 7.20 6.86
C VAL A 26 -7.10 7.24 5.45
N VAL A 27 -7.93 7.71 4.52
CA VAL A 27 -7.59 7.74 3.10
C VAL A 27 -7.78 9.16 2.58
N GLN A 28 -6.80 9.66 1.83
CA GLN A 28 -6.89 10.94 1.15
C GLN A 28 -6.01 10.99 -0.10
N HIS A 29 -6.40 11.82 -1.06
CA HIS A 29 -5.60 12.07 -2.26
C HIS A 29 -4.69 13.28 -2.06
N ILE A 30 -3.46 13.17 -2.56
CA ILE A 30 -2.51 14.28 -2.72
C ILE A 30 -2.20 14.48 -4.20
N ALA A 31 -2.01 15.73 -4.61
CA ALA A 31 -2.06 16.10 -6.03
C ALA A 31 -0.69 16.05 -6.71
N THR A 32 0.41 16.09 -5.95
CA THR A 32 1.75 16.23 -6.53
C THR A 32 2.82 15.40 -5.83
N ASP A 33 3.86 15.05 -6.58
CA ASP A 33 5.07 14.43 -6.02
C ASP A 33 5.78 15.34 -5.01
N ALA A 34 5.64 16.65 -5.14
CA ALA A 34 6.21 17.61 -4.20
C ALA A 34 5.51 17.55 -2.83
N GLU A 35 4.18 17.41 -2.81
CA GLU A 35 3.41 17.22 -1.58
C GLU A 35 3.76 15.88 -0.91
N LEU A 36 3.83 14.80 -1.71
CA LEU A 36 4.28 13.50 -1.24
C LEU A 36 5.68 13.58 -0.60
N LEU A 37 6.64 14.19 -1.29
CA LEU A 37 8.00 14.32 -0.78
C LEU A 37 8.07 15.15 0.51
N ALA A 38 7.23 16.18 0.64
CA ALA A 38 7.15 16.97 1.87
C ALA A 38 6.62 16.18 3.07
N LEU A 39 5.84 15.12 2.83
CA LEU A 39 5.29 14.25 3.87
C LEU A 39 6.28 13.18 4.33
N LEU A 40 7.16 12.66 3.47
CA LEU A 40 8.03 11.51 3.77
C LEU A 40 9.24 11.86 4.64
N SER A 41 9.58 11.01 5.61
CA SER A 41 10.70 11.19 6.54
C SER A 41 12.00 10.48 6.12
N ASP A 42 12.27 10.41 4.82
CA ASP A 42 13.39 9.69 4.16
C ASP A 42 13.36 8.15 4.25
N GLU A 43 12.67 7.55 5.22
CA GLU A 43 12.51 6.09 5.31
C GLU A 43 11.38 5.60 4.40
N LEU A 44 11.76 5.04 3.25
CA LEU A 44 10.80 4.46 2.31
C LEU A 44 11.32 3.21 1.60
N PHE A 45 10.41 2.30 1.30
CA PHE A 45 10.60 1.39 0.18
C PHE A 45 9.53 1.58 -0.87
N VAL A 46 9.82 1.11 -2.09
CA VAL A 46 8.95 1.19 -3.24
C VAL A 46 8.84 -0.18 -3.89
N ALA A 47 7.60 -0.58 -4.16
CA ALA A 47 7.27 -1.58 -5.16
C ALA A 47 6.67 -0.82 -6.37
N GLU A 48 7.18 -1.07 -7.57
CA GLU A 48 6.71 -0.40 -8.79
C GLU A 48 6.29 -1.43 -9.83
N GLY A 49 5.21 -1.11 -10.54
CA GLY A 49 4.86 -1.71 -11.81
C GLY A 49 4.77 -0.61 -12.87
N ARG A 50 5.45 -0.80 -13.99
CA ARG A 50 5.61 0.21 -15.05
C ARG A 50 5.58 -0.44 -16.41
N ILE A 51 5.25 0.34 -17.42
CA ILE A 51 5.64 0.01 -18.79
C ILE A 51 7.09 0.49 -19.02
N GLY A 52 8.01 -0.47 -19.06
CA GLY A 52 9.43 -0.28 -19.32
C GLY A 52 9.72 -0.23 -20.82
N ASP A 53 9.97 -1.38 -21.42
CA ASP A 53 10.24 -1.59 -22.84
C ASP A 53 9.41 -2.75 -23.41
N GLY A 54 8.34 -3.16 -22.72
CA GLY A 54 7.41 -4.17 -23.18
C GLY A 54 7.88 -5.59 -22.98
N ALA A 55 8.51 -5.87 -21.83
CA ALA A 55 9.24 -7.11 -21.57
C ALA A 55 10.51 -7.31 -22.43
N GLY A 56 11.05 -6.23 -22.99
CA GLY A 56 12.37 -6.23 -23.61
C GLY A 56 13.49 -6.33 -22.57
N ALA A 57 14.74 -6.49 -23.03
CA ALA A 57 15.88 -6.65 -22.13
C ALA A 57 16.54 -5.31 -21.73
N ALA A 58 16.07 -4.18 -22.25
CA ALA A 58 16.73 -2.89 -22.06
C ALA A 58 16.31 -2.20 -20.77
N THR A 59 15.09 -2.48 -20.28
CA THR A 59 14.60 -1.96 -18.99
C THR A 59 13.94 -3.07 -18.17
N PHE A 60 13.05 -2.74 -17.24
CA PHE A 60 12.27 -3.68 -16.43
C PHE A 60 10.82 -3.17 -16.31
N GLU A 61 9.92 -4.05 -15.89
CA GLU A 61 8.48 -3.81 -15.85
C GLU A 61 7.93 -3.85 -14.42
N ILE A 62 8.67 -4.51 -13.52
CA ILE A 62 8.36 -4.60 -12.09
C ILE A 62 9.67 -4.46 -11.33
N ASP A 63 9.67 -3.69 -10.23
CA ASP A 63 10.80 -3.57 -9.35
C ASP A 63 10.42 -3.43 -7.87
N LEU A 64 11.41 -3.68 -7.01
CA LEU A 64 11.30 -3.57 -5.56
C LEU A 64 12.63 -3.10 -4.98
N GLY A 65 12.60 -2.09 -4.10
CA GLY A 65 13.78 -1.59 -3.41
C GLY A 65 13.55 -0.31 -2.62
N GLY A 66 14.64 0.34 -2.20
CA GLY A 66 14.58 1.66 -1.55
C GLY A 66 14.47 2.82 -2.53
N ASP A 67 14.75 2.59 -3.82
CA ASP A 67 14.73 3.60 -4.89
C ASP A 67 14.36 2.94 -6.22
N THR A 68 13.46 3.57 -6.99
CA THR A 68 13.09 3.14 -8.34
C THR A 68 14.19 3.45 -9.38
N GLY A 69 15.10 4.38 -9.09
CA GLY A 69 16.26 4.66 -9.95
C GLY A 69 17.34 3.58 -9.89
N ALA A 70 17.44 2.87 -8.77
CA ALA A 70 18.37 1.77 -8.53
C ALA A 70 17.69 0.69 -7.66
N PRO A 71 16.72 -0.05 -8.22
CA PRO A 71 15.98 -1.02 -7.45
C PRO A 71 16.88 -2.16 -6.97
N ALA A 72 16.52 -2.77 -5.84
CA ALA A 72 17.27 -3.89 -5.29
C ALA A 72 17.05 -5.17 -6.11
N THR A 73 15.87 -5.32 -6.68
CA THR A 73 15.51 -6.41 -7.60
C THR A 73 14.47 -5.95 -8.61
N SER A 74 14.45 -6.59 -9.78
CA SER A 74 13.56 -6.24 -10.88
C SER A 74 13.25 -7.45 -11.76
N ALA A 75 12.13 -7.42 -12.47
CA ALA A 75 11.75 -8.44 -13.43
C ALA A 75 11.05 -7.85 -14.67
N GLN A 76 10.97 -8.68 -15.71
CA GLN A 76 10.11 -8.44 -16.86
C GLN A 76 8.70 -8.94 -16.59
N TYR A 77 7.72 -8.26 -17.18
CA TYR A 77 6.32 -8.64 -17.13
C TYR A 77 5.59 -8.10 -18.35
N ALA A 78 4.73 -8.92 -18.97
CA ALA A 78 3.99 -8.53 -20.15
C ALA A 78 2.62 -7.98 -19.73
N TRP A 79 2.53 -6.68 -19.48
CA TRP A 79 1.29 -6.02 -19.10
C TRP A 79 0.22 -6.16 -20.20
N PRO A 80 -0.98 -6.68 -19.88
CA PRO A 80 -2.07 -6.75 -20.83
C PRO A 80 -2.71 -5.36 -21.04
N ASN A 81 -2.91 -4.96 -22.30
CA ASN A 81 -3.61 -3.70 -22.60
C ASN A 81 -5.10 -3.80 -22.18
N GLY A 82 -5.51 -2.96 -21.22
CA GLY A 82 -6.86 -2.92 -20.66
C GLY A 82 -7.22 -4.15 -19.82
N GLY A 83 -6.26 -5.02 -19.51
CA GLY A 83 -6.46 -6.19 -18.68
C GLY A 83 -6.16 -5.89 -17.22
N ALA A 84 -7.00 -6.41 -16.32
CA ALA A 84 -6.77 -6.38 -14.89
C ALA A 84 -5.68 -7.38 -14.49
N VAL A 85 -4.74 -6.93 -13.65
CA VAL A 85 -3.64 -7.73 -13.11
C VAL A 85 -3.63 -7.59 -11.60
N ASN A 86 -3.66 -8.73 -10.89
CA ASN A 86 -3.66 -8.75 -9.44
C ASN A 86 -2.23 -8.73 -8.90
N TRP A 87 -2.04 -8.07 -7.77
CA TRP A 87 -0.77 -8.05 -7.07
C TRP A 87 -0.95 -8.12 -5.55
N THR A 88 0.12 -8.56 -4.89
CA THR A 88 0.23 -8.63 -3.43
C THR A 88 1.56 -8.07 -3.00
N LEU A 89 1.55 -7.15 -2.04
CA LEU A 89 2.71 -6.67 -1.32
C LEU A 89 2.62 -7.14 0.13
N HIS A 90 3.61 -7.92 0.56
CA HIS A 90 3.69 -8.46 1.91
C HIS A 90 4.97 -8.01 2.59
N TYR A 91 4.87 -7.48 3.81
CA TYR A 91 6.01 -7.16 4.67
C TYR A 91 5.97 -8.02 5.93
N ASN A 92 7.06 -8.76 6.16
CA ASN A 92 7.29 -9.52 7.39
C ASN A 92 8.25 -8.75 8.30
N ASN A 93 7.75 -8.22 9.41
CA ASN A 93 8.54 -7.41 10.35
C ASN A 93 9.57 -8.21 11.17
N VAL A 94 9.45 -9.55 11.25
CA VAL A 94 10.40 -10.40 11.98
C VAL A 94 11.69 -10.58 11.17
N THR A 95 11.56 -10.73 9.84
CA THR A 95 12.70 -10.96 8.94
C THR A 95 13.08 -9.72 8.13
N ASN A 96 12.29 -8.65 8.22
CA ASN A 96 12.31 -7.48 7.33
C ASN A 96 12.18 -7.82 5.85
N LEU A 97 11.58 -8.96 5.52
CA LEU A 97 11.41 -9.39 4.15
C LEU A 97 10.17 -8.75 3.54
N ILE A 98 10.35 -8.06 2.43
CA ILE A 98 9.29 -7.59 1.55
C ILE A 98 9.17 -8.58 0.39
N THR A 99 7.95 -9.02 0.12
CA THR A 99 7.62 -9.84 -1.05
C THR A 99 6.58 -9.09 -1.89
N PHE A 100 6.91 -8.82 -3.14
CA PHE A 100 5.99 -8.22 -4.11
C PHE A 100 5.70 -9.23 -5.21
N THR A 101 4.43 -9.59 -5.35
CA THR A 101 3.96 -10.58 -6.31
C THR A 101 3.02 -9.90 -7.29
N VAL A 102 3.26 -10.07 -8.59
CA VAL A 102 2.38 -9.65 -9.68
C VAL A 102 2.09 -10.89 -10.52
N ASP A 103 0.84 -11.36 -10.49
CA ASP A 103 0.46 -12.70 -10.94
C ASP A 103 1.42 -13.80 -10.45
N THR A 104 2.28 -14.31 -11.33
CA THR A 104 3.25 -15.38 -11.05
C THR A 104 4.67 -14.87 -10.83
N VAL A 105 4.94 -13.59 -11.07
CA VAL A 105 6.25 -12.98 -10.86
C VAL A 105 6.39 -12.58 -9.41
N VAL A 106 7.47 -13.02 -8.76
CA VAL A 106 7.74 -12.75 -7.35
C VAL A 106 9.08 -12.06 -7.20
N LEU A 107 9.07 -10.88 -6.59
CA LEU A 107 10.26 -10.15 -6.16
C LEU A 107 10.36 -10.19 -4.64
N GLN A 108 11.59 -10.33 -4.14
CA GLN A 108 11.88 -10.35 -2.72
C GLN A 108 13.08 -9.46 -2.40
N TRP A 109 12.96 -8.71 -1.30
CA TRP A 109 14.04 -7.85 -0.81
C TRP A 109 13.95 -7.71 0.71
N THR A 110 15.09 -7.82 1.40
CA THR A 110 15.18 -7.55 2.83
C THR A 110 15.52 -6.08 3.04
N THR A 111 14.59 -5.31 3.60
CA THR A 111 14.79 -3.88 3.85
C THR A 111 15.60 -3.64 5.11
N PRO A 112 16.50 -2.63 5.13
CA PRO A 112 17.11 -2.15 6.37
C PRO A 112 16.17 -1.23 7.17
N LEU A 113 15.01 -0.86 6.62
CA LEU A 113 14.05 0.08 7.20
C LEU A 113 13.03 -0.64 8.09
N SER A 114 12.35 0.11 8.96
CA SER A 114 11.34 -0.42 9.87
C SER A 114 10.39 0.69 10.32
N GLY A 115 9.36 0.34 11.11
CA GLY A 115 8.52 1.35 11.76
C GLY A 115 7.56 2.09 10.84
N PHE A 116 7.25 1.53 9.68
CA PHE A 116 6.33 2.11 8.70
C PHE A 116 4.98 2.50 9.32
N THR A 117 4.43 3.63 8.88
CA THR A 117 3.15 4.17 9.35
C THR A 117 2.18 4.49 8.22
N ASP A 118 2.70 4.69 7.01
CA ASP A 118 1.94 5.20 5.88
C ASP A 118 2.23 4.43 4.59
N LEU A 119 1.18 4.32 3.76
CA LEU A 119 1.24 3.79 2.40
C LEU A 119 0.81 4.87 1.41
N PHE A 120 1.46 4.90 0.26
CA PHE A 120 1.09 5.77 -0.85
C PHE A 120 0.98 4.94 -2.13
N VAL A 121 -0.20 4.93 -2.74
CA VAL A 121 -0.41 4.35 -4.07
C VAL A 121 -0.42 5.49 -5.07
N ARG A 122 0.64 5.60 -5.85
CA ARG A 122 0.82 6.62 -6.87
C ARG A 122 0.57 6.03 -8.24
N THR A 123 -0.24 6.68 -9.06
CA THR A 123 -0.43 6.35 -10.47
C THR A 123 -0.02 7.51 -11.35
N ARG A 124 0.61 7.19 -12.50
CA ARG A 124 1.02 8.18 -13.47
C ARG A 124 0.78 7.69 -14.89
N ALA A 125 0.16 8.55 -15.67
CA ALA A 125 0.10 8.46 -17.13
C ALA A 125 0.79 9.70 -17.72
N VAL A 126 1.37 9.59 -18.92
CA VAL A 126 2.05 10.72 -19.59
C VAL A 126 1.56 10.92 -21.03
N ASN A 127 1.25 9.83 -21.72
CA ASN A 127 0.87 9.89 -23.12
C ASN A 127 -0.63 10.18 -23.25
N ALA A 128 -1.01 10.90 -24.31
CA ALA A 128 -2.42 10.94 -24.71
C ALA A 128 -2.94 9.50 -24.92
N ASP A 129 -4.22 9.29 -24.60
CA ASP A 129 -4.91 8.00 -24.71
C ASP A 129 -4.26 6.87 -23.89
N THR A 130 -3.65 7.20 -22.75
CA THR A 130 -3.21 6.23 -21.74
C THR A 130 -3.93 6.45 -20.43
N GLU A 131 -4.19 5.36 -19.72
CA GLU A 131 -4.89 5.35 -18.44
C GLU A 131 -4.34 4.23 -17.57
N ILE A 132 -4.24 4.49 -16.27
CA ILE A 132 -3.87 3.51 -15.27
C ILE A 132 -4.75 3.67 -14.03
N LEU A 133 -5.36 2.57 -13.62
CA LEU A 133 -6.17 2.44 -12.41
C LEU A 133 -5.53 1.42 -11.49
N VAL A 134 -5.42 1.77 -10.21
CA VAL A 134 -5.06 0.85 -9.13
C VAL A 134 -6.20 0.87 -8.12
N ASP A 135 -6.96 -0.22 -8.06
CA ASP A 135 -8.18 -0.38 -7.28
C ASP A 135 -8.25 -1.72 -6.55
N ASP A 136 -9.43 -2.06 -6.00
CA ASP A 136 -9.67 -3.26 -5.18
C ASP A 136 -8.66 -3.43 -4.04
N LEU A 137 -8.24 -2.31 -3.45
CA LEU A 137 -7.22 -2.26 -2.41
C LEU A 137 -7.72 -2.85 -1.10
N VAL A 138 -6.99 -3.82 -0.56
CA VAL A 138 -7.27 -4.45 0.74
C VAL A 138 -5.98 -4.51 1.57
N LEU A 139 -6.01 -3.91 2.76
CA LEU A 139 -4.93 -3.93 3.73
C LEU A 139 -5.33 -4.80 4.92
N ASP A 140 -4.63 -5.91 5.15
CA ASP A 140 -4.89 -6.84 6.26
C ASP A 140 -6.36 -7.26 6.41
N ALA A 141 -6.99 -7.56 5.26
CA ALA A 141 -8.41 -7.89 5.09
C ALA A 141 -9.41 -6.73 5.29
N GLU A 142 -8.94 -5.50 5.53
CA GLU A 142 -9.76 -4.29 5.51
C GLU A 142 -9.75 -3.66 4.12
N ASN A 143 -10.93 -3.45 3.54
CA ASN A 143 -11.06 -2.78 2.24
C ASN A 143 -10.79 -1.28 2.44
N ILE A 144 -9.89 -0.72 1.63
CA ILE A 144 -9.52 0.69 1.68
C ILE A 144 -10.66 1.59 1.20
N GLY A 145 -11.50 1.10 0.30
CA GLY A 145 -12.70 1.77 -0.19
C GLY A 145 -12.42 2.90 -1.18
N ASP A 146 -11.19 2.98 -1.70
CA ASP A 146 -10.74 4.00 -2.65
C ASP A 146 -9.70 3.43 -3.62
N ALA A 147 -9.33 4.22 -4.63
CA ALA A 147 -8.43 3.82 -5.72
C ALA A 147 -7.49 4.97 -6.09
N SER A 148 -6.38 4.66 -6.76
CA SER A 148 -5.58 5.70 -7.44
C SER A 148 -5.73 5.60 -8.96
N HIS A 149 -5.93 6.73 -9.62
CA HIS A 149 -6.29 6.76 -11.03
C HIS A 149 -5.67 7.95 -11.79
N ALA A 150 -4.93 7.65 -12.87
CA ALA A 150 -4.33 8.66 -13.72
C ALA A 150 -4.67 8.43 -15.21
N VAL A 151 -5.05 9.52 -15.90
CA VAL A 151 -5.40 9.53 -17.33
C VAL A 151 -4.59 10.59 -18.05
N ALA A 152 -4.15 10.28 -19.27
CA ALA A 152 -3.36 11.18 -20.12
C ALA A 152 -2.11 11.74 -19.41
N ASP A 153 -1.88 13.04 -19.35
CA ASP A 153 -0.78 13.66 -18.58
C ASP A 153 -1.15 13.78 -17.08
N GLY A 154 -1.61 12.67 -16.50
CA GLY A 154 -2.22 12.59 -15.19
C GLY A 154 -1.27 12.05 -14.12
N LEU A 155 -1.46 12.54 -12.89
CA LEU A 155 -0.85 12.03 -11.68
C LEU A 155 -1.94 11.97 -10.61
N ASP A 156 -1.98 10.86 -9.89
CA ASP A 156 -2.78 10.73 -8.70
C ASP A 156 -2.03 9.94 -7.62
N ILE A 157 -2.24 10.29 -6.36
CA ILE A 157 -1.55 9.67 -5.24
C ILE A 157 -2.54 9.49 -4.09
N LEU A 158 -2.91 8.24 -3.84
CA LEU A 158 -3.72 7.84 -2.70
C LEU A 158 -2.82 7.62 -1.48
N TRP A 159 -3.00 8.41 -0.44
CA TRP A 159 -2.36 8.23 0.86
C TRP A 159 -3.29 7.47 1.81
N ILE A 160 -2.79 6.36 2.37
CA ILE A 160 -3.46 5.54 3.37
C ILE A 160 -2.65 5.58 4.67
N ALA A 161 -3.31 5.92 5.77
CA ALA A 161 -2.75 6.01 7.11
C ALA A 161 -3.62 5.25 8.13
N GLY A 162 -3.07 5.02 9.34
CA GLY A 162 -3.79 4.41 10.46
C GLY A 162 -3.74 2.89 10.52
N GLY A 163 -3.13 2.23 9.53
CA GLY A 163 -2.87 0.79 9.53
C GLY A 163 -1.72 0.38 10.48
N ALA A 164 -1.73 -0.88 10.94
CA ALA A 164 -0.70 -1.43 11.82
C ALA A 164 0.56 -1.91 11.07
N LEU A 165 1.12 -1.07 10.21
CA LEU A 165 2.15 -1.46 9.23
C LEU A 165 3.50 -1.87 9.86
N ALA A 166 3.83 -1.32 11.03
CA ALA A 166 5.06 -1.64 11.76
C ALA A 166 5.11 -3.11 12.22
N ASP A 167 3.96 -3.76 12.37
CA ASP A 167 3.85 -5.15 12.81
C ASP A 167 3.92 -6.15 11.64
N GLY A 168 4.20 -5.66 10.43
CA GLY A 168 4.03 -6.44 9.20
C GLY A 168 2.62 -6.25 8.65
N PHE A 169 2.47 -6.41 7.34
CA PHE A 169 1.18 -6.22 6.68
C PHE A 169 1.10 -6.99 5.37
N THR A 170 -0.13 -7.14 4.86
CA THR A 170 -0.41 -7.57 3.50
C THR A 170 -1.33 -6.55 2.83
N LEU A 171 -0.86 -5.95 1.75
CA LEU A 171 -1.65 -5.12 0.85
C LEU A 171 -1.88 -5.88 -0.45
N THR A 172 -3.12 -6.00 -0.89
CA THR A 172 -3.47 -6.50 -2.22
C THR A 172 -4.14 -5.41 -3.03
N GLY A 173 -4.07 -5.53 -4.35
CA GLY A 173 -4.85 -4.69 -5.25
C GLY A 173 -4.84 -5.22 -6.67
N THR A 174 -5.59 -4.52 -7.51
CA THR A 174 -5.69 -4.75 -8.94
C THR A 174 -5.11 -3.55 -9.67
N THR A 175 -4.34 -3.79 -10.73
CA THR A 175 -3.89 -2.74 -11.65
C THR A 175 -4.45 -3.01 -13.02
N THR A 176 -5.01 -1.98 -13.66
CA THR A 176 -5.36 -1.99 -15.08
C THR A 176 -4.58 -0.88 -15.80
N MET A 177 -3.83 -1.23 -16.83
CA MET A 177 -3.11 -0.28 -17.69
C MET A 177 -3.69 -0.34 -19.10
N SER A 178 -4.08 0.80 -19.67
CA SER A 178 -4.62 0.87 -21.02
C SER A 178 -3.89 1.89 -21.90
N TRP A 179 -3.82 1.60 -23.20
CA TRP A 179 -3.28 2.51 -24.21
C TRP A 179 -3.98 2.34 -25.56
N GLY A 180 -4.35 3.45 -26.20
CA GLY A 180 -5.00 3.44 -27.51
C GLY A 180 -4.06 3.27 -28.71
N GLY A 181 -2.76 3.56 -28.54
CA GLY A 181 -1.77 3.64 -29.62
C GLY A 181 -0.60 2.67 -29.46
N ALA A 182 0.62 3.17 -29.75
CA ALA A 182 1.83 2.43 -29.40
C ALA A 182 1.92 2.29 -27.88
N MET A 183 2.34 1.11 -27.42
CA MET A 183 2.59 0.86 -26.01
C MET A 183 3.56 1.93 -25.45
N PRO A 184 3.23 2.58 -24.32
CA PRO A 184 4.13 3.52 -23.66
C PRO A 184 5.46 2.86 -23.31
N THR A 185 6.47 3.64 -22.96
CA THR A 185 7.76 3.12 -22.47
C THR A 185 8.32 4.06 -21.41
N GLN A 186 9.35 3.63 -20.70
CA GLN A 186 10.11 4.47 -19.76
C GLN A 186 9.25 5.05 -18.61
N SER A 187 8.38 4.26 -17.98
CA SER A 187 7.46 4.70 -16.90
C SER A 187 6.53 5.84 -17.30
N ARG A 188 6.20 5.94 -18.59
CA ARG A 188 5.15 6.85 -19.08
C ARG A 188 3.74 6.34 -18.76
N LEU A 189 3.64 5.11 -18.26
CA LEU A 189 2.47 4.54 -17.63
C LEU A 189 2.97 3.64 -16.48
N ALA A 190 2.72 4.01 -15.24
CA ALA A 190 3.30 3.34 -14.08
C ALA A 190 2.50 3.59 -12.80
N PHE A 191 2.58 2.63 -11.87
CA PHE A 191 2.18 2.81 -10.49
C PHE A 191 3.34 2.51 -9.53
N GLN A 192 3.29 3.13 -8.36
CA GLN A 192 4.23 2.91 -7.28
C GLN A 192 3.45 2.72 -5.99
N ILE A 193 3.82 1.73 -5.20
CA ILE A 193 3.40 1.58 -3.81
C ILE A 193 4.61 1.97 -2.98
N LYS A 194 4.53 3.13 -2.33
CA LYS A 194 5.56 3.60 -1.41
C LYS A 194 5.10 3.37 0.02
N VAL A 195 6.00 2.86 0.84
CA VAL A 195 5.72 2.55 2.24
C VAL A 195 6.78 3.21 3.08
N GLY A 196 6.37 4.01 4.05
CA GLY A 196 7.29 4.86 4.78
C GLY A 196 6.74 5.39 6.08
N VAL A 197 7.51 6.31 6.65
CA VAL A 197 7.12 7.11 7.80
C VAL A 197 6.88 8.54 7.35
N THR A 198 5.83 9.16 7.85
CA THR A 198 5.55 10.57 7.57
C THR A 198 6.09 11.49 8.65
N ASN A 199 6.56 12.68 8.24
CA ASN A 199 6.95 13.79 9.10
C ASN A 199 5.74 14.47 9.78
N THR A 200 4.67 13.75 10.04
CA THR A 200 3.47 14.33 10.66
C THR A 200 3.81 14.76 12.09
N VAL A 201 4.04 16.07 12.27
CA VAL A 201 4.00 16.69 13.59
C VAL A 201 2.58 16.47 14.11
N PRO A 202 2.38 15.84 15.29
CA PRO A 202 1.05 15.70 15.85
C PRO A 202 0.39 17.07 15.86
N THR A 203 -0.75 17.22 15.18
CA THR A 203 -1.60 18.42 15.31
C THR A 203 -1.70 18.73 16.79
N GLU A 204 -1.30 19.93 17.22
CA GLU A 204 -1.18 20.34 18.62
C GLU A 204 -2.26 19.63 19.44
N GLN A 205 -1.85 18.73 20.35
CA GLN A 205 -2.81 18.07 21.22
C GLN A 205 -3.74 19.15 21.80
N SER A 206 -5.05 18.88 21.82
CA SER A 206 -6.08 19.78 22.37
C SER A 206 -5.73 20.35 23.77
N THR A 207 -4.84 19.68 24.50
CA THR A 207 -4.21 20.15 25.73
C THR A 207 -3.52 21.52 25.61
N TRP A 208 -2.86 21.86 24.49
CA TRP A 208 -2.17 23.15 24.36
C TRP A 208 -3.13 24.32 24.11
N GLY A 209 -4.22 24.07 23.37
CA GLY A 209 -5.34 25.01 23.24
C GLY A 209 -6.00 25.33 24.59
N LYS A 210 -6.05 24.35 25.51
CA LYS A 210 -6.56 24.54 26.88
C LYS A 210 -5.59 25.31 27.78
N VAL A 211 -4.27 25.13 27.61
CA VAL A 211 -3.26 25.88 28.39
C VAL A 211 -3.26 27.37 28.00
N LYS A 212 -3.39 27.72 26.72
CA LYS A 212 -3.52 29.13 26.28
C LYS A 212 -4.75 29.84 26.86
N ALA A 213 -5.83 29.10 27.14
CA ALA A 213 -7.04 29.65 27.76
C ALA A 213 -6.90 29.93 29.27
N LEU A 214 -5.87 29.41 29.93
CA LEU A 214 -5.58 29.65 31.36
C LEU A 214 -4.70 30.88 31.61
N TYR A 215 -4.15 31.49 30.55
CA TYR A 215 -3.31 32.70 30.61
C TYR A 215 -3.98 33.93 29.96
N ARG A 216 -5.31 33.93 29.86
CA ARG A 216 -6.11 35.10 29.47
C ARG A 216 -6.93 35.60 30.64
#